data_AF-A0A3Q8FAV9-F1
#
_entry.id   AF-A0A3Q8FAV9-F1
#
_cell.length_a   1.000
_cell.length_b   1.000
_cell.length_c   1.000
_cell.angle_alpha   90.00
_cell.angle_beta   90.00
_cell.angle_gamma   90.00
#
_symmetry.space_group_name_H-M   'P 1'
#
loop_
_entity.id
_entity.type
_entity.pdbx_description
1 polymer ?
#
loop_
_entity_poly.entity_id
_entity_poly.type
_entity_poly.pdbx_seq_one_letter_code
_entity_poly.pdbx_strand_id
1 'polypeptide(L)'
;MSSLLPPNATTQEVAVAKTMARISDVPVPFASALDPMRSAEEMLPWLAWGFSVDTWGADWPVYVRRNTVQRSLGIHRRKGTVGALMDALAAVGVPVEIEEWHQRAPQGEPYTFRVLINSIATTVTREDIERILTTIESTKNLRSHLEALVPGLTSYGSSVATAVATGGTDVEVRSLHSDISILLAAIEEGEHEVESAVDALHQHLTVTMPLRAKDYL
;
A
#
# COMPACT_ATOMS: atom_id res chain seq x y z
N MET A 1 -40.11 30.33 -46.84
CA MET A 1 -40.98 30.48 -45.65
C MET A 1 -42.38 30.78 -46.13
N SER A 2 -43.38 30.02 -45.66
CA SER A 2 -44.79 30.32 -45.87
C SER A 2 -45.18 31.54 -45.03
N SER A 3 -45.90 32.48 -45.62
CA SER A 3 -46.44 33.64 -44.89
C SER A 3 -47.37 33.16 -43.79
N LEU A 4 -47.21 33.69 -42.57
CA LEU A 4 -48.15 33.46 -41.46
C LEU A 4 -49.43 34.31 -41.60
N LEU A 5 -49.46 35.23 -42.57
CA LEU A 5 -50.62 36.07 -42.84
C LEU A 5 -51.68 35.30 -43.64
N PRO A 6 -52.97 35.58 -43.40
CA PRO A 6 -54.05 35.02 -44.20
C PRO A 6 -54.01 35.55 -45.66
N PRO A 7 -54.65 34.86 -46.62
CA PRO A 7 -54.59 35.20 -48.04
C PRO A 7 -55.14 36.59 -48.42
N ASN A 8 -55.95 37.19 -47.54
CA ASN A 8 -56.58 38.50 -47.72
C ASN A 8 -55.76 39.66 -47.12
N ALA A 9 -54.51 39.42 -46.72
CA ALA A 9 -53.69 40.44 -46.09
C ALA A 9 -53.39 41.62 -47.02
N THR A 10 -53.51 42.83 -46.48
CA THR A 10 -53.23 44.10 -47.14
C THR A 10 -51.72 44.33 -47.31
N THR A 11 -51.36 45.27 -48.16
CA THR A 11 -49.94 45.59 -48.43
C THR A 11 -49.23 46.13 -47.18
N GLN A 12 -49.93 46.91 -46.33
CA GLN A 12 -49.37 47.39 -45.06
C GLN A 12 -49.10 46.25 -44.07
N GLU A 13 -50.02 45.30 -43.95
CA GLU A 13 -49.87 44.15 -43.05
C GLU A 13 -48.69 43.27 -43.48
N VAL A 14 -48.52 43.06 -44.79
CA VAL A 14 -47.34 42.35 -45.32
C VAL A 14 -46.04 43.11 -45.03
N ALA A 15 -46.05 44.45 -45.15
CA ALA A 15 -44.87 45.27 -44.86
C ALA A 15 -44.49 45.21 -43.38
N VAL A 16 -45.47 45.29 -42.47
CA VAL A 16 -45.26 45.17 -41.02
C VAL A 16 -44.80 43.75 -40.64
N ALA A 17 -45.39 42.72 -41.23
CA ALA A 17 -44.96 41.34 -40.96
C ALA A 17 -43.50 41.10 -41.39
N LYS A 18 -43.06 41.67 -42.52
CA LYS A 18 -41.66 41.58 -42.98
C LYS A 18 -40.69 42.31 -42.05
N THR A 19 -41.08 43.44 -41.46
CA THR A 19 -40.21 44.13 -40.50
C THR A 19 -40.12 43.38 -39.18
N MET A 20 -41.23 42.78 -38.73
CA MET A 20 -41.28 41.97 -37.51
C MET A 20 -40.58 40.61 -37.63
N ALA A 21 -40.59 39.97 -38.81
CA ALA A 21 -39.91 38.70 -39.04
C ALA A 21 -38.41 38.73 -38.68
N ARG A 22 -37.77 39.90 -38.80
CA ARG A 22 -36.34 40.10 -38.48
C ARG A 22 -36.00 39.78 -37.03
N ILE A 23 -36.93 39.89 -36.08
CA ILE A 23 -36.67 39.56 -34.68
C ILE A 23 -36.62 38.05 -34.45
N SER A 24 -37.43 37.29 -35.20
CA SER A 24 -37.41 35.82 -35.16
C SER A 24 -36.16 35.25 -35.83
N ASP A 25 -35.56 36.01 -36.75
CA ASP A 25 -34.31 35.65 -37.43
C ASP A 25 -33.06 35.95 -36.59
N VAL A 26 -33.19 36.56 -35.40
CA VAL A 26 -32.05 36.80 -34.51
C VAL A 26 -31.47 35.44 -34.10
N PRO A 27 -30.19 35.15 -34.40
CA PRO A 27 -29.58 33.89 -34.00
C PRO A 27 -29.61 33.72 -32.49
N VAL A 28 -30.17 32.61 -31.99
CA VAL A 28 -30.16 32.25 -30.57
C VAL A 28 -29.28 31.01 -30.39
N PRO A 29 -27.94 31.16 -30.27
CA PRO A 29 -27.00 30.05 -30.23
C PRO A 29 -26.93 29.39 -28.83
N PHE A 30 -28.08 29.10 -28.22
CA PHE A 30 -28.16 28.60 -26.84
C PHE A 30 -27.46 27.24 -26.66
N ALA A 31 -27.67 26.32 -27.61
CA ALA A 31 -27.05 25.00 -27.57
C ALA A 31 -25.52 25.08 -27.64
N SER A 32 -24.96 25.93 -28.50
CA SER A 32 -23.51 26.15 -28.58
C SER A 32 -22.95 26.93 -27.39
N ALA A 33 -23.75 27.80 -26.76
CA ALA A 33 -23.34 28.51 -25.55
C ALA A 33 -23.21 27.58 -24.34
N LEU A 34 -24.01 26.51 -24.29
CA LEU A 34 -23.96 25.48 -23.24
C LEU A 34 -22.94 24.37 -23.51
N ASP A 35 -22.47 24.22 -24.75
CA ASP A 35 -21.47 23.23 -25.12
C ASP A 35 -20.06 23.71 -24.74
N PRO A 36 -19.36 23.09 -23.77
CA PRO A 36 -18.03 23.52 -23.35
C PRO A 36 -16.98 23.47 -24.45
N MET A 37 -17.20 22.72 -25.55
CA MET A 37 -16.28 22.68 -26.70
C MET A 37 -16.51 23.78 -27.72
N ARG A 38 -17.72 24.35 -27.75
CA ARG A 38 -18.13 25.35 -28.77
C ARG A 38 -18.41 26.73 -28.20
N SER A 39 -18.60 26.84 -26.88
CA SER A 39 -18.90 28.11 -26.21
C SER A 39 -17.75 29.10 -26.36
N ALA A 40 -18.04 30.39 -26.24
CA ALA A 40 -16.99 31.41 -26.07
C ALA A 40 -16.17 31.14 -24.81
N GLU A 41 -14.89 31.52 -24.82
CA GLU A 41 -13.97 31.30 -23.70
C GLU A 41 -14.43 32.01 -22.42
N GLU A 42 -14.96 33.23 -22.56
CA GLU A 42 -15.52 34.04 -21.49
C GLU A 42 -16.71 33.39 -20.79
N MET A 43 -17.39 32.45 -21.46
CA MET A 43 -18.52 31.71 -20.91
C MET A 43 -18.07 30.52 -20.03
N LEU A 44 -16.82 30.04 -20.21
CA LEU A 44 -16.33 28.85 -19.53
C LEU A 44 -16.38 28.93 -17.99
N PRO A 45 -16.05 30.05 -17.33
CA PRO A 45 -16.18 30.16 -15.88
C PRO A 45 -17.63 30.00 -15.39
N TRP A 46 -18.59 30.51 -16.16
CA TRP A 46 -20.02 30.38 -15.84
C TRP A 46 -20.52 28.97 -16.05
N LEU A 47 -20.06 28.28 -17.09
CA LEU A 47 -20.33 26.86 -17.28
C LEU A 47 -19.69 26.03 -16.17
N ALA A 48 -18.45 26.31 -15.79
CA ALA A 48 -17.77 25.62 -14.69
C ALA A 48 -18.55 25.76 -13.37
N TRP A 49 -19.04 26.96 -13.07
CA TRP A 49 -19.91 27.20 -11.93
C TRP A 49 -21.24 26.42 -12.05
N GLY A 50 -21.91 26.50 -13.19
CA GLY A 50 -23.20 25.82 -13.44
C GLY A 50 -23.09 24.29 -13.38
N PHE A 51 -21.94 23.73 -13.75
CA PHE A 51 -21.65 22.29 -13.64
C PHE A 51 -20.96 21.91 -12.32
N SER A 52 -20.86 22.83 -11.36
CA SER A 52 -20.29 22.61 -10.02
C SER A 52 -18.85 22.08 -10.03
N VAL A 53 -18.00 22.58 -10.92
CA VAL A 53 -16.59 22.17 -10.99
C VAL A 53 -15.86 22.52 -9.68
N ASP A 54 -15.30 21.50 -9.01
CA ASP A 54 -14.65 21.64 -7.69
C ASP A 54 -13.33 22.43 -7.75
N THR A 55 -12.53 22.30 -8.83
CA THR A 55 -11.23 22.98 -8.98
C THR A 55 -11.17 23.73 -10.30
N TRP A 56 -10.91 25.03 -10.23
CA TRP A 56 -10.87 25.91 -11.40
C TRP A 56 -9.71 26.90 -11.33
N GLY A 57 -8.84 26.88 -12.35
CA GLY A 57 -7.83 27.91 -12.56
C GLY A 57 -8.22 28.86 -13.68
N ALA A 58 -8.24 30.16 -13.39
CA ALA A 58 -8.55 31.20 -14.38
C ALA A 58 -7.46 31.33 -15.45
N ASP A 59 -6.23 31.03 -15.08
CA ASP A 59 -4.99 31.07 -15.87
C ASP A 59 -4.73 29.79 -16.68
N TRP A 60 -5.55 28.75 -16.49
CA TRP A 60 -5.38 27.48 -17.19
C TRP A 60 -5.56 27.64 -18.71
N PRO A 61 -4.79 26.90 -19.53
CA PRO A 61 -4.99 26.87 -20.97
C PRO A 61 -6.45 26.55 -21.32
N VAL A 62 -6.98 27.20 -22.36
CA VAL A 62 -8.39 27.09 -22.77
C VAL A 62 -8.83 25.64 -22.92
N TYR A 63 -7.99 24.80 -23.54
CA TYR A 63 -8.29 23.38 -23.74
C TYR A 63 -8.46 22.62 -22.41
N VAL A 64 -7.67 22.95 -21.38
CA VAL A 64 -7.78 22.34 -20.04
C VAL A 64 -9.10 22.74 -19.42
N ARG A 65 -9.41 24.05 -19.40
CA ARG A 65 -10.68 24.58 -18.87
C ARG A 65 -11.88 23.91 -19.53
N ARG A 66 -11.89 23.83 -20.86
CA ARG A 66 -12.93 23.15 -21.64
C ARG A 66 -13.10 21.68 -21.25
N ASN A 67 -11.99 20.94 -21.15
CA ASN A 67 -12.00 19.53 -20.78
C ASN A 67 -12.48 19.30 -19.34
N THR A 68 -12.06 20.16 -18.40
CA THR A 68 -12.52 20.12 -16.99
C THR A 68 -14.04 20.27 -16.90
N VAL A 69 -14.62 21.24 -17.61
CA VAL A 69 -16.08 21.41 -17.65
C VAL A 69 -16.77 20.21 -18.31
N GLN A 70 -16.23 19.69 -19.41
CA GLN A 70 -16.83 18.54 -20.11
C GLN A 70 -16.83 17.27 -19.25
N ARG A 71 -15.79 17.04 -18.45
CA ARG A 71 -15.63 15.82 -17.64
C ARG A 71 -16.34 15.90 -16.29
N SER A 72 -16.69 17.10 -15.81
CA SER A 72 -17.28 17.31 -14.48
C SER A 72 -18.50 16.43 -14.22
N LEU A 73 -19.45 16.36 -15.16
CA LEU A 73 -20.66 15.55 -15.02
C LEU A 73 -20.33 14.06 -14.87
N GLY A 74 -19.38 13.56 -15.66
CA GLY A 74 -18.91 12.19 -15.56
C GLY A 74 -18.30 11.89 -14.20
N ILE A 75 -17.52 12.82 -13.66
CA ILE A 75 -16.89 12.71 -12.33
C ILE A 75 -17.97 12.71 -11.24
N HIS A 76 -18.89 13.69 -11.25
CA HIS A 76 -19.93 13.82 -10.23
C HIS A 76 -20.86 12.61 -10.17
N ARG A 77 -21.20 12.00 -11.32
CA ARG A 77 -22.07 10.81 -11.37
C ARG A 77 -21.53 9.59 -10.63
N ARG A 78 -20.21 9.49 -10.45
CA ARG A 78 -19.54 8.36 -9.79
C ARG A 78 -18.81 8.79 -8.52
N LYS A 79 -18.87 10.06 -8.11
CA LYS A 79 -18.28 10.54 -6.85
C LYS A 79 -18.82 9.71 -5.68
N GLY A 80 -17.96 9.33 -4.75
CA GLY A 80 -18.30 8.45 -3.64
C GLY A 80 -18.35 6.95 -3.95
N THR A 81 -18.05 6.54 -5.18
CA THR A 81 -17.83 5.11 -5.51
C THR A 81 -16.36 4.73 -5.32
N VAL A 82 -16.09 3.44 -5.10
CA VAL A 82 -14.72 2.90 -5.01
C VAL A 82 -13.93 3.23 -6.27
N GLY A 83 -14.55 3.09 -7.45
CA GLY A 83 -13.89 3.43 -8.72
C GLY A 83 -13.52 4.91 -8.85
N ALA A 84 -14.35 5.83 -8.34
CA ALA A 84 -13.97 7.24 -8.31
C ALA A 84 -12.84 7.53 -7.32
N LEU A 85 -12.83 6.85 -6.17
CA LEU A 85 -11.76 6.96 -5.19
C LEU A 85 -10.43 6.42 -5.75
N MET A 86 -10.46 5.28 -6.44
CA MET A 86 -9.30 4.71 -7.14
C MET A 86 -8.74 5.66 -8.20
N ASP A 87 -9.60 6.21 -9.07
CA ASP A 87 -9.16 7.14 -10.12
C ASP A 87 -8.59 8.44 -9.54
N ALA A 88 -9.17 8.94 -8.44
CA ALA A 88 -8.68 10.13 -7.75
C ALA A 88 -7.30 9.89 -7.10
N LEU A 89 -7.12 8.73 -6.47
CA LEU A 89 -5.84 8.35 -5.87
C LEU A 89 -4.77 8.04 -6.93
N ALA A 90 -5.14 7.43 -8.05
CA ALA A 90 -4.25 7.21 -9.18
C ALA A 90 -3.71 8.54 -9.75
N ALA A 91 -4.51 9.60 -9.75
CA ALA A 91 -4.08 10.93 -10.18
C ALA A 91 -3.01 11.56 -9.26
N VAL A 92 -2.93 11.13 -7.99
CA VAL A 92 -1.85 11.53 -7.06
C VAL A 92 -0.53 10.83 -7.40
N GLY A 93 -0.57 9.76 -8.21
CA GLY A 93 0.63 9.05 -8.69
C GLY A 93 1.15 7.98 -7.72
N VAL A 94 0.36 7.60 -6.72
CA VAL A 94 0.72 6.55 -5.76
C VAL A 94 -0.12 5.30 -6.04
N PRO A 95 0.50 4.13 -6.30
CA PRO A 95 -0.24 2.90 -6.48
C PRO A 95 -0.87 2.49 -5.15
N VAL A 96 -2.20 2.49 -5.14
CA VAL A 96 -3.01 2.16 -3.96
C VAL A 96 -3.99 1.06 -4.27
N GLU A 97 -4.33 0.30 -3.24
CA GLU A 97 -5.42 -0.66 -3.25
C GLU A 97 -6.38 -0.33 -2.10
N ILE A 98 -7.67 -0.57 -2.30
CA ILE A 98 -8.71 -0.29 -1.32
C ILE A 98 -9.30 -1.62 -0.88
N GLU A 99 -9.27 -1.86 0.41
CA GLU A 99 -9.83 -3.05 1.03
C GLU A 99 -11.02 -2.65 1.91
N GLU A 100 -12.22 -3.11 1.55
CA GLU A 100 -13.43 -2.82 2.33
C GLU A 100 -13.58 -3.77 3.54
N TRP A 101 -14.31 -3.33 4.57
CA TRP A 101 -14.56 -4.11 5.80
C TRP A 101 -14.98 -5.56 5.56
N HIS A 102 -15.82 -5.81 4.55
CA HIS A 102 -16.36 -7.13 4.22
C HIS A 102 -15.39 -8.04 3.44
N GLN A 103 -14.29 -7.48 2.92
CA GLN A 103 -13.25 -8.24 2.19
C GLN A 103 -12.18 -8.80 3.14
N ARG A 104 -12.15 -8.34 4.40
CA ARG A 104 -11.15 -8.71 5.40
C ARG A 104 -11.50 -9.99 6.16
N ALA A 105 -10.45 -10.69 6.62
CA ALA A 105 -10.54 -11.80 7.54
C ALA A 105 -9.56 -11.58 8.72
N PRO A 106 -10.05 -11.28 9.95
CA PRO A 106 -11.45 -11.12 10.34
C PRO A 106 -12.10 -9.88 9.71
N GLN A 107 -13.43 -9.94 9.56
CA GLN A 107 -14.23 -8.84 9.01
C GLN A 107 -14.08 -7.58 9.86
N GLY A 108 -13.91 -6.43 9.21
CA GLY A 108 -13.81 -5.14 9.91
C GLY A 108 -15.15 -4.55 10.33
N GLU A 109 -15.13 -3.38 10.98
CA GLU A 109 -16.34 -2.65 11.36
C GLU A 109 -17.14 -2.22 10.11
N PRO A 110 -18.48 -2.34 10.11
CA PRO A 110 -19.30 -1.94 8.96
C PRO A 110 -19.02 -0.53 8.47
N TYR A 111 -19.01 -0.35 7.14
CA TYR A 111 -18.74 0.92 6.46
C TYR A 111 -17.32 1.48 6.64
N THR A 112 -16.38 0.66 7.09
CA THR A 112 -14.96 1.04 7.13
C THR A 112 -14.20 0.50 5.93
N PHE A 113 -13.13 1.19 5.54
CA PHE A 113 -12.20 0.72 4.53
C PHE A 113 -10.77 1.11 4.89
N ARG A 114 -9.82 0.35 4.36
CA ARG A 114 -8.38 0.63 4.47
C ARG A 114 -7.82 0.92 3.10
N VAL A 115 -6.81 1.79 3.06
CA VAL A 115 -6.06 2.09 1.84
C VAL A 115 -4.66 1.53 2.00
N LEU A 116 -4.34 0.55 1.17
CA LEU A 116 -3.06 -0.14 1.11
C LEU A 116 -2.17 0.62 0.11
N ILE A 117 -1.07 1.19 0.58
CA ILE A 117 -0.12 1.88 -0.30
C ILE A 117 0.97 0.90 -0.72
N ASN A 118 1.07 0.59 -2.01
CA ASN A 118 2.10 -0.32 -2.51
C ASN A 118 3.41 0.44 -2.77
N SER A 119 4.29 0.50 -1.77
CA SER A 119 5.53 1.29 -1.81
C SER A 119 6.72 0.55 -2.45
N ILE A 120 6.49 -0.35 -3.41
CA ILE A 120 7.58 -1.19 -3.97
C ILE A 120 8.63 -0.34 -4.74
N ALA A 121 8.22 0.80 -5.31
CA ALA A 121 9.09 1.60 -6.19
C ALA A 121 9.08 3.12 -5.92
N THR A 122 8.30 3.61 -4.96
CA THR A 122 8.09 5.06 -4.77
C THR A 122 8.25 5.44 -3.31
N THR A 123 9.18 6.36 -3.02
CA THR A 123 9.30 6.98 -1.70
C THR A 123 8.05 7.82 -1.44
N VAL A 124 7.22 7.39 -0.50
CA VAL A 124 6.04 8.15 -0.07
C VAL A 124 6.50 9.24 0.89
N THR A 125 6.35 10.51 0.50
CA THR A 125 6.68 11.63 1.37
C THR A 125 5.51 11.99 2.29
N ARG A 126 5.74 12.81 3.32
CA ARG A 126 4.66 13.34 4.17
C ARG A 126 3.63 14.13 3.35
N GLU A 127 4.10 14.91 2.38
CA GLU A 127 3.25 15.72 1.52
C GLU A 127 2.31 14.83 0.68
N ASP A 128 2.80 13.69 0.20
CA ASP A 128 1.99 12.72 -0.53
C ASP A 128 0.90 12.10 0.34
N ILE A 129 1.19 11.82 1.62
CA ILE A 129 0.19 11.32 2.58
C ILE A 129 -0.91 12.37 2.81
N GLU A 130 -0.55 13.64 2.99
CA GLU A 130 -1.52 14.73 3.16
C GLU A 130 -2.40 14.91 1.91
N ARG A 131 -1.81 14.80 0.72
CA ARG A 131 -2.54 14.80 -0.56
C ARG A 131 -3.48 13.60 -0.68
N ILE A 132 -3.06 12.41 -0.27
CA ILE A 132 -3.90 11.21 -0.26
C ILE A 132 -5.10 11.41 0.66
N LEU A 133 -4.87 11.86 1.90
CA LEU A 133 -5.94 12.05 2.88
C LEU A 133 -6.95 13.10 2.42
N THR A 134 -6.48 14.23 1.89
CA THR A 134 -7.37 15.28 1.33
C THR A 134 -8.15 14.79 0.11
N THR A 135 -7.53 13.99 -0.75
CA THR A 135 -8.18 13.35 -1.91
C THR A 135 -9.24 12.33 -1.47
N ILE A 136 -8.96 11.52 -0.45
CA ILE A 136 -9.92 10.58 0.12
C ILE A 136 -11.12 11.33 0.70
N GLU A 137 -10.90 12.36 1.50
CA GLU A 137 -11.99 13.07 2.18
C GLU A 137 -12.91 13.80 1.19
N SER A 138 -12.34 14.39 0.13
CA SER A 138 -13.09 15.08 -0.93
C SER A 138 -13.86 14.13 -1.86
N THR A 139 -13.44 12.87 -1.97
CA THR A 139 -13.99 11.92 -2.96
C THR A 139 -14.89 10.84 -2.34
N LYS A 140 -14.64 10.44 -1.09
CA LYS A 140 -15.39 9.37 -0.42
C LYS A 140 -16.85 9.78 -0.20
N ASN A 141 -17.73 8.79 -0.12
CA ASN A 141 -19.10 8.98 0.34
C ASN A 141 -19.13 9.24 1.86
N LEU A 142 -20.16 9.96 2.32
CA LEU A 142 -20.32 10.31 3.74
C LEU A 142 -20.45 9.09 4.66
N ARG A 143 -21.04 7.99 4.17
CA ARG A 143 -21.25 6.78 4.96
C ARG A 143 -19.98 5.96 5.20
N SER A 144 -18.97 6.07 4.32
CA SER A 144 -17.76 5.25 4.45
C SER A 144 -16.65 6.01 5.16
N HIS A 145 -15.96 5.32 6.04
CA HIS A 145 -14.92 5.89 6.90
C HIS A 145 -13.57 5.21 6.65
N LEU A 146 -12.54 6.02 6.46
CA LEU A 146 -11.16 5.53 6.39
C LEU A 146 -10.76 5.07 7.79
N GLU A 147 -10.43 3.79 7.93
CA GLU A 147 -9.95 3.23 9.20
C GLU A 147 -8.44 3.39 9.34
N ALA A 148 -7.70 3.06 8.29
CA ALA A 148 -6.25 3.11 8.30
C ALA A 148 -5.66 3.27 6.90
N LEU A 149 -4.53 3.97 6.85
CA LEU A 149 -3.61 3.99 5.73
C LEU A 149 -2.49 3.00 6.04
N VAL A 150 -2.41 1.90 5.28
CA VAL A 150 -1.49 0.80 5.54
C VAL A 150 -0.37 0.82 4.50
N PRO A 151 0.86 1.23 4.85
CA PRO A 151 1.98 1.16 3.93
C PRO A 151 2.40 -0.32 3.74
N GLY A 152 2.32 -0.79 2.50
CA GLY A 152 2.87 -2.07 2.09
C GLY A 152 4.38 -1.95 1.87
N LEU A 153 5.16 -2.55 2.77
CA LEU A 153 6.59 -2.78 2.55
C LEU A 153 6.80 -4.21 2.04
N THR A 154 7.43 -4.34 0.89
CA THR A 154 7.96 -5.62 0.41
C THR A 154 9.48 -5.54 0.42
N SER A 155 10.13 -6.30 1.30
CA SER A 155 11.59 -6.39 1.36
C SER A 155 12.03 -7.73 0.79
N TYR A 156 12.94 -7.70 -0.18
CA TYR A 156 13.59 -8.90 -0.71
C TYR A 156 14.90 -9.13 0.08
N GLY A 157 14.91 -10.11 0.97
CA GLY A 157 16.11 -10.52 1.72
C GLY A 157 16.44 -11.98 1.43
N SER A 158 17.70 -12.29 1.10
CA SER A 158 18.15 -13.68 1.02
C SER A 158 18.36 -14.22 2.43
N SER A 159 17.55 -15.18 2.86
CA SER A 159 17.80 -15.92 4.10
C SER A 159 18.89 -16.98 3.84
N VAL A 160 19.99 -16.90 4.57
CA VAL A 160 21.03 -17.94 4.60
C VAL A 160 20.90 -18.69 5.91
N ALA A 161 20.58 -19.99 5.85
CA ALA A 161 20.56 -20.88 7.00
C ALA A 161 21.81 -21.78 6.96
N THR A 162 22.64 -21.71 8.00
CA THR A 162 23.85 -22.55 8.14
C THR A 162 23.65 -23.51 9.31
N ALA A 163 23.90 -24.80 9.10
CA ALA A 163 23.91 -25.82 10.16
C ALA A 163 25.35 -26.24 10.46
N VAL A 164 25.72 -26.30 11.74
CA VAL A 164 26.99 -26.87 12.22
C VAL A 164 26.64 -28.12 13.03
N ALA A 165 27.14 -29.28 12.60
CA ALA A 165 27.07 -30.51 13.37
C ALA A 165 28.34 -30.65 14.19
N THR A 166 28.23 -30.47 15.50
CA THR A 166 29.29 -30.81 16.46
C THR A 166 29.02 -32.22 17.00
N GLY A 167 29.87 -33.18 16.63
CA GLY A 167 29.88 -34.51 17.21
C GLY A 167 30.87 -34.57 18.36
N GLY A 168 30.39 -34.82 19.58
CA GLY A 168 31.20 -35.21 20.72
C GLY A 168 30.85 -36.65 21.10
N THR A 169 31.85 -37.44 21.46
CA THR A 169 31.66 -38.76 22.06
C THR A 169 31.99 -38.65 23.53
N ASP A 170 31.01 -38.95 24.39
CA ASP A 170 31.24 -39.10 25.83
C ASP A 170 31.63 -40.56 26.11
N VAL A 171 32.79 -40.79 26.72
CA VAL A 171 33.29 -42.14 27.06
C VAL A 171 33.39 -42.21 28.58
N GLU A 172 32.38 -42.84 29.18
CA GLU A 172 32.33 -43.05 30.62
C GLU A 172 33.08 -44.34 30.98
N VAL A 173 34.28 -44.21 31.56
CA VAL A 173 35.06 -45.35 32.07
C VAL A 173 34.72 -45.56 33.54
N ARG A 174 33.95 -46.60 33.84
CA ARG A 174 33.54 -46.93 35.20
C ARG A 174 34.62 -47.75 35.90
N SER A 175 35.28 -47.20 36.93
CA SER A 175 36.20 -47.95 37.79
C SER A 175 35.46 -49.04 38.58
N LEU A 176 36.04 -50.24 38.63
CA LEU A 176 35.54 -51.36 39.45
C LEU A 176 35.91 -51.23 40.94
N HIS A 177 36.79 -50.29 41.30
CA HIS A 177 37.18 -50.03 42.69
C HIS A 177 37.23 -48.52 42.94
N SER A 178 36.34 -48.03 43.79
CA SER A 178 36.30 -46.63 44.21
C SER A 178 37.02 -46.48 45.54
N ASP A 179 38.34 -46.35 45.50
CA ASP A 179 39.12 -45.92 46.67
C ASP A 179 39.30 -44.39 46.58
N ILE A 180 38.65 -43.66 47.49
CA ILE A 180 38.55 -42.19 47.45
C ILE A 180 39.90 -41.51 47.82
N SER A 181 40.82 -42.28 48.39
CA SER A 181 42.16 -41.85 48.80
C SER A 181 42.98 -41.20 47.68
N ILE A 182 42.85 -41.69 46.44
CA ILE A 182 43.58 -41.15 45.28
C ILE A 182 43.03 -39.78 44.85
N LEU A 183 41.71 -39.59 44.93
CA LEU A 183 41.07 -38.31 44.62
C LEU A 183 41.44 -37.23 45.64
N LEU A 184 41.58 -37.60 46.92
CA LEU A 184 42.05 -36.69 47.97
C LEU A 184 43.50 -36.24 47.71
N ALA A 185 44.40 -37.16 47.36
CA ALA A 185 45.77 -36.83 47.01
C ALA A 185 45.86 -35.89 45.79
N ALA A 186 45.02 -36.11 44.76
CA ALA A 186 44.98 -35.25 43.57
C ALA A 186 44.52 -33.81 43.86
N ILE A 187 43.69 -33.61 44.89
CA ILE A 187 43.29 -32.28 45.35
C ILE A 187 44.44 -31.58 46.10
N GLU A 188 45.22 -32.33 46.89
CA GLU A 188 46.31 -31.76 47.70
C GLU A 188 47.59 -31.51 46.91
N GLU A 189 47.99 -32.43 46.04
CA GLU A 189 49.28 -32.41 45.32
C GLU A 189 49.11 -32.02 43.84
N GLY A 190 47.89 -32.03 43.32
CA GLY A 190 47.59 -31.74 41.92
C GLY A 190 47.49 -33.01 41.07
N GLU A 191 46.52 -33.02 40.17
CA GLU A 191 46.13 -34.19 39.37
C GLU A 191 47.29 -34.78 38.56
N HIS A 192 48.11 -33.92 37.94
CA HIS A 192 49.21 -34.36 37.08
C HIS A 192 50.34 -35.05 37.84
N GLU A 193 50.62 -34.62 39.08
CA GLU A 193 51.67 -35.24 39.91
C GLU A 193 51.24 -36.62 40.38
N VAL A 194 49.97 -36.75 40.79
CA VAL A 194 49.40 -38.02 41.24
C VAL A 194 49.27 -39.02 40.09
N GLU A 195 48.87 -38.57 38.90
CA GLU A 195 48.82 -39.40 37.69
C GLU A 195 50.21 -39.98 37.36
N SER A 196 51.23 -39.13 37.34
CA SER A 196 52.62 -39.54 37.09
C SER A 196 53.13 -40.55 38.14
N ALA A 197 52.79 -40.35 39.41
CA ALA A 197 53.17 -41.26 40.49
C ALA A 197 52.45 -42.63 40.38
N VAL A 198 51.17 -42.65 40.02
CA VAL A 198 50.39 -43.88 39.81
C VAL A 198 50.93 -44.65 38.61
N ASP A 199 51.25 -43.96 37.51
CA ASP A 199 51.87 -44.58 36.34
C ASP A 199 53.25 -45.17 36.66
N ALA A 200 54.07 -44.44 37.42
CA ALA A 200 55.36 -44.95 37.88
C ALA A 200 55.19 -46.18 38.78
N LEU A 201 54.21 -46.19 39.68
CA LEU A 201 53.89 -47.33 40.55
C LEU A 201 53.41 -48.54 39.72
N HIS A 202 52.53 -48.32 38.74
CA HIS A 202 52.04 -49.36 37.85
C HIS A 202 53.19 -49.97 37.05
N GLN A 203 54.05 -49.13 36.48
CA GLN A 203 55.24 -49.58 35.76
C GLN A 203 56.18 -50.34 36.70
N HIS A 204 56.39 -49.86 37.94
CA HIS A 204 57.25 -50.53 38.90
C HIS A 204 56.70 -51.90 39.31
N LEU A 205 55.41 -52.00 39.63
CA LEU A 205 54.75 -53.28 39.98
C LEU A 205 54.83 -54.27 38.82
N THR A 206 54.59 -53.81 37.59
CA THR A 206 54.59 -54.66 36.40
C THR A 206 56.01 -55.11 36.01
N VAL A 207 57.02 -54.27 36.27
CA VAL A 207 58.43 -54.56 35.93
C VAL A 207 59.17 -55.33 37.03
N THR A 208 58.88 -55.10 38.32
CA THR A 208 59.60 -55.75 39.44
C THR A 208 58.89 -56.95 40.05
N MET A 209 57.59 -57.14 39.82
CA MET A 209 56.92 -58.40 40.13
C MET A 209 56.72 -59.20 38.84
N PRO A 210 57.65 -60.10 38.46
CA PRO A 210 57.34 -61.10 37.46
C PRO A 210 56.24 -61.97 38.06
N LEU A 211 55.12 -62.10 37.34
CA LEU A 211 53.98 -62.97 37.63
C LEU A 211 54.42 -64.22 38.41
N ARG A 212 54.11 -64.27 39.71
CA ARG A 212 54.13 -65.55 40.45
C ARG A 212 53.04 -66.40 39.80
N ALA A 213 53.45 -67.35 38.99
CA ALA A 213 52.58 -68.39 38.47
C ALA A 213 51.89 -69.09 39.66
N LYS A 214 50.57 -69.18 39.53
CA LYS A 214 49.57 -70.08 40.14
C LYS A 214 50.12 -71.13 41.13
N ASP A 215 49.42 -71.26 42.26
CA ASP A 215 48.91 -72.53 42.79
C ASP A 215 48.13 -72.25 44.08
N TYR A 216 46.82 -72.52 44.08
CA TYR A 216 46.06 -73.22 45.13
C TYR A 216 44.59 -73.32 44.66
N LEU A 217 44.04 -74.51 44.93
CA LEU A 217 42.72 -75.05 44.57
C LEU A 217 41.53 -74.11 44.87
#